data_AF-A0A6A5TU10-F1
#
_entry.id   AF-A0A6A5TU10-F1
#
_cell.length_a   1.000
_cell.length_b   1.000
_cell.length_c   1.000
_cell.angle_alpha   90.00
_cell.angle_beta   90.00
_cell.angle_gamma   90.00
#
_symmetry.space_group_name_H-M   'P 1'
#
loop_
_entity.id
_entity.type
_entity.pdbx_description
1 polymer ?
#
loop_
_entity_poly.entity_id
_entity_poly.type
_entity_poly.pdbx_seq_one_letter_code
_entity_poly.pdbx_strand_id
1 'polypeptide(L)'
;MASFPAVPTIPKDISRKAYPTKASFLDLPAEIRNMVYSLVLGPPSEITVDTRDYHSFSPFTLEALRLKTAPWERSANNPIFQICRQLYHETTSLFYGQSTFVITRLYTCANHRLEEDQAGLAAKWMSGLGSQVAMLKKVIIDLDRTCDWPCCAESSPGAGNFEHGVDVFGLLKLLWANSDAQIDIRFCHSRGPSHLRRGYYLHRGLRTRTLATVLTTLAEDELGVKKYWRTIKALYILRNGTQGAVLFDTTRQPSGPRWSHDASHWLFDITANGDTVEFCASSPPLGLRNLPSNALSRIIHHVNTAPDHASVDLTEKTIDGADPVLTSVSQLTRRDSETAYLKNNFDVKMTSTDPTTLFSSFDTLRKWLCRSRSATWPFDIGHPNFVKREKRGEWRFHLNFALAGSNTTSLIDVGVGLVGFIAVTSHVYWDCAISFTLTTRAPDGSPQYAEHSISLSVLRLRVLVALTEYAIQYPGSRRLQCPEVYMNGLGVITLVSDHQTRHLSSQTLASIFQDNDKSELMEMYAAEPGKNGRDDTTYSLDPILYHDGSLRVYTGFLGHVVADELEGEETLDYWAKRCKWYAAADV
;
A
#
# COMPACT_ATOMS: atom_id res chain seq x y z
N MET A 1 21.97 14.44 30.22
CA MET A 1 20.88 14.21 29.25
C MET A 1 20.34 15.57 28.83
N ALA A 2 20.04 15.78 27.55
CA ALA A 2 19.38 17.02 27.13
C ALA A 2 17.99 17.10 27.78
N SER A 3 17.72 18.15 28.57
CA SER A 3 16.40 18.39 29.14
C SER A 3 15.37 18.59 28.02
N PHE A 4 14.12 18.22 28.28
CA PHE A 4 13.03 18.64 27.38
C PHE A 4 13.05 20.17 27.27
N PRO A 5 12.81 20.74 26.08
CA PRO A 5 12.76 22.19 25.95
C PRO A 5 11.66 22.72 26.86
N ALA A 6 12.03 23.58 27.81
CA ALA A 6 11.07 24.23 28.68
C ALA A 6 10.13 25.07 27.82
N VAL A 7 8.83 24.97 28.09
CA VAL A 7 7.86 25.78 27.40
C VAL A 7 8.06 27.24 27.85
N PRO A 8 8.27 28.19 26.92
CA PRO A 8 8.50 29.58 27.29
C PRO A 8 7.32 30.12 28.09
N THR A 9 7.60 30.62 29.29
CA THR A 9 6.58 31.22 30.16
C THR A 9 6.22 32.61 29.66
N ILE A 10 4.93 32.92 29.61
CA ILE A 10 4.48 34.30 29.39
C ILE A 10 4.95 35.16 30.58
N PRO A 11 5.70 36.25 30.35
CA PRO A 11 6.18 37.11 31.43
C PRO A 11 5.05 37.56 32.36
N LYS A 12 5.28 37.47 33.67
CA LYS A 12 4.38 37.97 34.71
C LYS A 12 4.70 39.44 34.99
N ASP A 13 4.35 40.31 34.05
CA ASP A 13 4.46 41.75 34.27
C ASP A 13 3.20 42.31 34.92
N ILE A 14 3.38 43.30 35.81
CA ILE A 14 2.27 44.07 36.35
C ILE A 14 1.74 45.01 35.26
N SER A 15 0.49 44.80 34.87
CA SER A 15 -0.19 45.69 33.93
C SER A 15 -0.37 47.08 34.54
N ARG A 16 -0.16 48.13 33.74
CA ARG A 16 -0.49 49.50 34.13
C ARG A 16 -1.84 49.91 33.53
N LYS A 17 -2.57 50.77 34.23
CA LYS A 17 -3.80 51.36 33.70
C LYS A 17 -3.49 52.18 32.45
N ALA A 18 -4.39 52.15 31.47
CA ALA A 18 -4.31 53.03 30.31
C ALA A 18 -4.46 54.52 30.70
N TYR A 19 -5.27 54.80 31.74
CA TYR A 19 -5.49 56.15 32.27
C TYR A 19 -5.17 56.17 33.77
N PRO A 20 -3.99 56.67 34.19
CA PRO A 20 -3.53 56.60 35.58
C PRO A 20 -4.48 57.26 36.60
N THR A 21 -5.22 58.28 36.17
CA THR A 21 -6.10 59.10 37.01
C THR A 21 -7.55 58.61 37.10
N LYS A 22 -7.93 57.61 36.29
CA LYS A 22 -9.28 57.04 36.32
C LYS A 22 -9.30 55.74 37.11
N ALA A 23 -10.42 55.45 37.78
CA ALA A 23 -10.66 54.15 38.38
C ALA A 23 -10.61 53.07 37.30
N SER A 24 -9.93 51.96 37.60
CA SER A 24 -9.74 50.82 36.72
C SER A 24 -10.18 49.55 37.44
N PHE A 25 -10.54 48.53 36.67
CA PHE A 25 -10.75 47.19 37.21
C PHE A 25 -9.53 46.66 37.98
N LEU A 26 -8.31 47.10 37.61
CA LEU A 26 -7.08 46.77 38.32
C LEU A 26 -6.97 47.40 39.73
N ASP A 27 -7.82 48.39 40.08
CA ASP A 27 -7.87 49.00 41.41
C ASP A 27 -8.67 48.21 42.43
N LEU A 28 -9.52 47.28 41.96
CA LEU A 28 -10.31 46.44 42.85
C LEU A 28 -9.38 45.47 43.59
N PRO A 29 -9.63 45.13 44.86
CA PRO A 29 -8.92 44.06 45.55
C PRO A 29 -8.99 42.74 44.77
N ALA A 30 -7.96 41.90 44.89
CA ALA A 30 -7.86 40.65 44.14
C ALA A 30 -9.06 39.72 44.41
N GLU A 31 -9.60 39.75 45.63
CA GLU A 31 -10.79 39.00 46.05
C GLU A 31 -12.01 39.41 45.22
N ILE A 32 -12.24 40.71 45.06
CA ILE A 32 -13.35 41.23 44.26
C ILE A 32 -13.15 40.91 42.78
N ARG A 33 -11.91 41.02 42.27
CA ARG A 33 -11.61 40.63 40.88
C ARG A 33 -11.88 39.14 40.65
N ASN A 34 -11.48 38.27 41.57
CA ASN A 34 -11.75 36.83 41.52
C ASN A 34 -13.24 36.50 41.53
N MET A 35 -14.05 37.20 42.35
CA MET A 35 -15.50 37.05 42.31
C MET A 35 -16.07 37.44 40.94
N VAL A 36 -15.59 38.53 40.35
CA VAL A 36 -16.00 38.95 38.99
C VAL A 36 -15.57 37.91 37.97
N TYR A 37 -14.35 37.36 38.06
CA TYR A 37 -13.90 36.28 37.17
C TYR A 37 -14.79 35.05 37.27
N SER A 38 -15.14 34.60 38.47
CA SER A 38 -16.05 33.46 38.64
C SER A 38 -17.44 33.72 38.08
N LEU A 39 -17.95 34.96 38.17
CA LEU A 39 -19.22 35.34 37.53
C LEU A 39 -19.12 35.37 36.00
N VAL A 40 -18.00 35.87 35.46
CA VAL A 40 -17.78 36.01 34.01
C VAL A 40 -17.47 34.68 33.32
N LEU A 41 -16.66 33.84 33.97
CA LEU A 41 -16.27 32.51 33.47
C LEU A 41 -17.34 31.46 33.74
N GLY A 42 -18.24 31.73 34.69
CA GLY A 42 -19.28 30.80 35.13
C GLY A 42 -18.77 29.76 36.12
N PRO A 43 -19.65 28.87 36.61
CA PRO A 43 -19.26 27.79 37.49
C PRO A 43 -18.30 26.82 36.77
N PRO A 44 -17.51 26.05 37.54
CA PRO A 44 -16.74 24.92 37.01
C PRO A 44 -17.62 24.06 36.12
N SER A 45 -17.33 24.05 34.83
CA SER A 45 -18.10 23.33 33.83
C SER A 45 -17.22 22.30 33.14
N GLU A 46 -17.88 21.25 32.69
CA GLU A 46 -17.30 20.31 31.75
C GLU A 46 -17.25 20.99 30.38
N ILE A 47 -16.04 21.20 29.86
CA ILE A 47 -15.79 21.85 28.58
C ILE A 47 -15.40 20.78 27.57
N THR A 48 -16.29 20.51 26.63
CA THR A 48 -16.01 19.56 25.54
C THR A 48 -15.11 20.19 24.50
N VAL A 49 -13.90 19.68 24.35
CA VAL A 49 -12.97 20.06 23.28
C VAL A 49 -13.15 19.08 22.14
N ASP A 50 -13.61 19.60 21.01
CA ASP A 50 -13.80 18.82 19.81
C ASP A 50 -12.74 19.13 18.76
N THR A 51 -12.23 18.07 18.14
CA THR A 51 -10.96 18.07 17.41
C THR A 51 -11.15 18.09 15.89
N ARG A 52 -12.38 18.36 15.41
CA ARG A 52 -12.80 18.30 14.00
C ARG A 52 -11.96 19.11 13.01
N ASP A 53 -11.49 20.30 13.40
CA ASP A 53 -10.95 21.28 12.45
C ASP A 53 -9.42 21.23 12.32
N TYR A 54 -8.76 20.21 12.87
CA TYR A 54 -7.30 20.13 12.87
C TYR A 54 -6.66 19.93 11.48
N HIS A 55 -7.44 19.56 10.46
CA HIS A 55 -6.95 19.31 9.11
C HIS A 55 -7.02 20.52 8.17
N SER A 56 -7.85 21.52 8.48
CA SER A 56 -8.01 22.72 7.66
C SER A 56 -7.24 23.90 8.26
N PHE A 57 -5.96 24.00 7.90
CA PHE A 57 -5.14 25.23 7.90
C PHE A 57 -5.14 26.14 9.14
N SER A 58 -4.07 26.03 9.96
CA SER A 58 -3.27 27.13 10.56
C SER A 58 -2.74 26.73 11.95
N PRO A 59 -1.46 27.03 12.29
CA PRO A 59 -0.96 26.85 13.65
C PRO A 59 -1.68 27.80 14.63
N PHE A 60 -2.43 27.21 15.56
CA PHE A 60 -2.78 27.77 16.87
C PHE A 60 -3.53 29.12 16.92
N THR A 61 -4.62 29.30 16.17
CA THR A 61 -5.65 30.26 16.60
C THR A 61 -6.71 29.54 17.45
N LEU A 62 -6.96 30.07 18.66
CA LEU A 62 -8.07 29.68 19.54
C LEU A 62 -9.45 29.67 18.83
N GLU A 63 -9.56 30.34 17.67
CA GLU A 63 -10.73 30.32 16.78
C GLU A 63 -11.04 28.97 16.13
N ALA A 64 -10.07 28.08 15.94
CA ALA A 64 -10.29 26.80 15.25
C ALA A 64 -10.90 25.71 16.16
N LEU A 65 -10.98 25.94 17.46
CA LEU A 65 -11.76 25.09 18.36
C LEU A 65 -13.23 25.46 18.23
N ARG A 66 -13.93 24.87 17.25
CA ARG A 66 -15.39 24.96 17.16
C ARG A 66 -16.05 24.11 18.25
N LEU A 67 -16.15 24.76 19.39
CA LEU A 67 -16.85 24.41 20.60
C LEU A 67 -18.38 24.28 20.37
N LYS A 68 -18.83 23.25 19.66
CA LYS A 68 -20.26 22.99 19.47
C LYS A 68 -20.83 22.23 20.66
N THR A 69 -21.40 22.98 21.61
CA THR A 69 -22.71 22.76 22.25
C THR A 69 -22.82 23.64 23.51
N ALA A 70 -23.56 24.77 23.44
CA ALA A 70 -24.00 25.66 24.54
C ALA A 70 -23.13 26.95 24.77
N PRO A 71 -23.48 27.90 25.68
CA PRO A 71 -23.20 29.35 25.60
C PRO A 71 -21.71 29.82 25.74
N TRP A 72 -20.75 28.93 25.54
CA TRP A 72 -19.33 29.08 25.82
C TRP A 72 -18.45 29.25 24.57
N GLU A 73 -19.03 29.46 23.38
CA GLU A 73 -18.31 30.13 22.26
C GLU A 73 -17.72 31.50 22.70
N ARG A 74 -18.17 32.02 23.86
CA ARG A 74 -17.63 33.20 24.55
C ARG A 74 -16.35 32.96 25.39
N SER A 75 -15.89 31.73 25.66
CA SER A 75 -14.80 31.51 26.63
C SER A 75 -13.40 31.58 26.00
N ALA A 76 -13.12 30.90 24.89
CA ALA A 76 -11.83 31.04 24.18
C ALA A 76 -11.61 32.46 23.62
N ASN A 77 -12.71 33.09 23.19
CA ASN A 77 -12.78 34.50 22.82
C ASN A 77 -13.32 35.38 23.95
N ASN A 78 -13.14 34.97 25.22
CA ASN A 78 -13.57 35.82 26.33
C ASN A 78 -12.73 37.09 26.28
N PRO A 79 -13.35 38.28 26.10
CA PRO A 79 -12.61 39.53 26.02
C PRO A 79 -11.69 39.72 27.23
N ILE A 80 -12.00 39.10 28.38
CA ILE A 80 -11.20 39.18 29.61
C ILE A 80 -9.77 38.67 29.44
N PHE A 81 -9.55 37.65 28.60
CA PHE A 81 -8.21 37.13 28.29
C PHE A 81 -7.40 38.11 27.42
N GLN A 82 -8.06 39.06 26.75
CA GLN A 82 -7.44 40.00 25.81
C GLN A 82 -7.20 41.39 26.42
N ILE A 83 -7.67 41.67 27.64
CA ILE A 83 -7.61 43.03 28.21
C ILE A 83 -6.17 43.44 28.54
N CYS A 84 -5.49 42.70 29.43
CA CYS A 84 -4.10 42.96 29.80
C CYS A 84 -3.44 41.73 30.44
N ARG A 85 -2.11 41.73 30.55
CA ARG A 85 -1.32 40.58 31.04
C ARG A 85 -1.73 40.11 32.44
N GLN A 86 -1.92 41.03 33.38
CA GLN A 86 -2.34 40.70 34.74
C GLN A 86 -3.70 39.99 34.76
N LEU A 87 -4.72 40.55 34.10
CA LEU A 87 -6.05 39.94 34.05
C LEU A 87 -6.02 38.60 33.34
N TYR A 88 -5.25 38.49 32.26
CA TYR A 88 -5.01 37.23 31.57
C TYR A 88 -4.49 36.15 32.55
N HIS A 89 -3.40 36.41 33.28
CA HIS A 89 -2.83 35.42 34.20
C HIS A 89 -3.77 35.06 35.36
N GLU A 90 -4.45 36.04 35.95
CA GLU A 90 -5.42 35.79 37.03
C GLU A 90 -6.61 34.94 36.53
N THR A 91 -7.16 35.28 35.37
CA THR A 91 -8.34 34.60 34.81
C THR A 91 -8.01 33.22 34.23
N THR A 92 -6.88 33.05 33.55
CA THR A 92 -6.49 31.74 33.00
C THR A 92 -6.24 30.74 34.11
N SER A 93 -5.65 31.17 35.23
CA SER A 93 -5.43 30.30 36.39
C SER A 93 -6.74 29.80 36.98
N LEU A 94 -7.76 30.66 37.08
CA LEU A 94 -9.09 30.24 37.54
C LEU A 94 -9.77 29.35 36.51
N PHE A 95 -9.76 29.72 35.24
CA PHE A 95 -10.40 28.98 34.16
C PHE A 95 -9.84 27.57 34.02
N TYR A 96 -8.54 27.43 33.76
CA TYR A 96 -7.91 26.11 33.58
C TYR A 96 -7.87 25.30 34.88
N GLY A 97 -7.77 25.97 36.03
CA GLY A 97 -7.68 25.33 37.34
C GLY A 97 -9.00 24.76 37.85
N GLN A 98 -10.13 25.31 37.41
CA GLN A 98 -11.46 24.89 37.87
C GLN A 98 -12.23 24.08 36.83
N SER A 99 -11.94 24.23 35.54
CA SER A 99 -12.64 23.51 34.49
C SER A 99 -12.17 22.06 34.33
N THR A 100 -13.09 21.20 33.90
CA THR A 100 -12.78 19.85 33.42
C THR A 100 -12.87 19.85 31.90
N PHE A 101 -11.80 19.48 31.20
CA PHE A 101 -11.80 19.45 29.73
C PHE A 101 -12.04 18.03 29.22
N VAL A 102 -13.08 17.83 28.42
CA VAL A 102 -13.40 16.54 27.80
C VAL A 102 -12.99 16.55 26.34
N ILE A 103 -11.92 15.85 26.00
CA ILE A 103 -11.46 15.69 24.62
C ILE A 103 -12.27 14.55 23.99
N THR A 104 -13.10 14.86 23.02
CA THR A 104 -13.89 13.86 22.28
C THR A 104 -13.87 14.16 20.78
N ARG A 105 -14.32 13.21 19.96
CA ARG A 105 -14.45 13.37 18.50
C ARG A 105 -15.91 13.49 18.15
N LEU A 106 -16.38 14.57 17.53
CA LEU A 106 -17.81 14.74 17.24
C LEU A 106 -18.34 14.07 15.96
N TYR A 107 -17.51 13.39 15.15
CA TYR A 107 -17.96 12.65 13.97
C TYR A 107 -17.44 11.20 13.88
N THR A 108 -18.23 10.35 13.22
CA THR A 108 -17.96 8.93 13.00
C THR A 108 -16.97 8.73 11.84
N CYS A 109 -15.81 8.15 12.16
CA CYS A 109 -14.97 7.21 11.39
C CYS A 109 -14.75 7.34 9.88
N ALA A 110 -15.19 8.37 9.15
CA ALA A 110 -15.01 8.41 7.69
C ALA A 110 -13.53 8.50 7.27
N ASN A 111 -12.67 9.07 8.12
CA ASN A 111 -11.23 9.18 7.92
C ASN A 111 -10.47 8.41 9.01
N HIS A 112 -10.10 7.17 8.70
CA HIS A 112 -9.36 6.23 9.55
C HIS A 112 -7.84 6.47 9.54
N ARG A 113 -7.39 7.69 9.89
CA ARG A 113 -5.95 7.88 10.14
C ARG A 113 -5.62 7.37 11.55
N LEU A 114 -4.98 6.20 11.61
CA LEU A 114 -4.51 5.58 12.85
C LEU A 114 -3.53 6.47 13.65
N GLU A 115 -2.87 7.41 12.97
CA GLU A 115 -1.90 8.35 13.56
C GLU A 115 -2.54 9.42 14.45
N GLU A 116 -3.87 9.58 14.40
CA GLU A 116 -4.60 10.65 15.09
C GLU A 116 -5.69 10.07 15.98
N ASP A 117 -5.27 9.27 16.97
CA ASP A 117 -6.16 8.84 18.04
C ASP A 117 -6.48 10.02 19.00
N GLN A 118 -7.53 9.86 19.80
CA GLN A 118 -7.97 10.93 20.70
C GLN A 118 -6.93 11.30 21.77
N ALA A 119 -6.04 10.38 22.14
CA ALA A 119 -4.97 10.65 23.08
C ALA A 119 -3.87 11.54 22.45
N GLY A 120 -3.48 11.27 21.21
CA GLY A 120 -2.59 12.12 20.42
C GLY A 120 -3.19 13.50 20.17
N LEU A 121 -4.50 13.59 19.88
CA LEU A 121 -5.20 14.86 19.72
C LEU A 121 -5.26 15.65 21.04
N ALA A 122 -5.52 14.98 22.17
CA ALA A 122 -5.46 15.59 23.50
C ALA A 122 -4.06 16.16 23.79
N ALA A 123 -3.01 15.38 23.52
CA ALA A 123 -1.63 15.82 23.67
C ALA A 123 -1.30 17.06 22.83
N LYS A 124 -1.76 17.08 21.57
CA LYS A 124 -1.57 18.21 20.66
C LYS A 124 -2.27 19.47 21.16
N TRP A 125 -3.53 19.35 21.60
CA TRP A 125 -4.27 20.46 22.20
C TRP A 125 -3.58 20.99 23.46
N MET A 126 -3.22 20.10 24.40
CA MET A 126 -2.53 20.48 25.64
C MET A 126 -1.18 21.14 25.36
N SER A 127 -0.42 20.63 24.38
CA SER A 127 0.86 21.24 23.96
C SER A 127 0.66 22.67 23.44
N GLY A 128 -0.46 22.92 22.75
CA GLY A 128 -0.83 24.25 22.26
C GLY A 128 -1.14 25.27 23.35
N LEU A 129 -1.45 24.84 24.58
CA LEU A 129 -1.66 25.74 25.71
C LEU A 129 -0.36 26.38 26.22
N GLY A 130 0.79 25.88 25.77
CA GLY A 130 2.09 26.37 26.18
C GLY A 130 2.26 26.29 27.70
N SER A 131 2.73 27.38 28.33
CA SER A 131 2.99 27.42 29.77
C SER A 131 1.74 27.26 30.63
N GLN A 132 0.54 27.41 30.05
CA GLN A 132 -0.73 27.27 30.76
C GLN A 132 -1.13 25.81 30.99
N VAL A 133 -0.44 24.85 30.38
CA VAL A 133 -0.72 23.43 30.58
C VAL A 133 -0.61 23.02 32.05
N ALA A 134 0.31 23.64 32.81
CA ALA A 134 0.49 23.39 34.24
C ALA A 134 -0.68 23.89 35.11
N MET A 135 -1.55 24.75 34.57
CA MET A 135 -2.76 25.21 35.24
C MET A 135 -3.91 24.22 35.12
N LEU A 136 -3.85 23.28 34.16
CA LEU A 136 -4.87 22.26 34.01
C LEU A 136 -4.91 21.37 35.25
N LYS A 137 -6.11 21.14 35.79
CA LYS A 137 -6.30 20.17 36.89
C LYS A 137 -6.90 18.86 36.42
N LYS A 138 -7.80 18.88 35.43
CA LYS A 138 -8.51 17.68 35.03
C LYS A 138 -8.79 17.65 33.52
N VAL A 139 -8.38 16.56 32.88
CA VAL A 139 -8.61 16.28 31.46
C VAL A 139 -9.21 14.88 31.33
N ILE A 140 -10.30 14.76 30.59
CA ILE A 140 -10.97 13.49 30.29
C ILE A 140 -10.82 13.25 28.79
N ILE A 141 -10.30 12.09 28.39
CA ILE A 141 -10.14 11.68 27.00
C ILE A 141 -11.19 10.61 26.71
N ASP A 142 -12.15 10.96 25.86
CA ASP A 142 -13.27 10.10 25.49
C ASP A 142 -12.91 9.21 24.30
N LEU A 143 -12.78 7.91 24.58
CA LEU A 143 -12.41 6.89 23.61
C LEU A 143 -13.61 6.32 22.85
N ASP A 144 -14.83 6.80 23.11
CA ASP A 144 -16.09 6.28 22.54
C ASP A 144 -16.09 6.18 21.02
N ARG A 145 -15.35 7.08 20.35
CA ARG A 145 -15.33 7.19 18.88
C ARG A 145 -14.02 6.73 18.25
N THR A 146 -13.20 6.03 19.02
CA THR A 146 -11.99 5.37 18.52
C THR A 146 -12.42 4.08 17.85
N CYS A 147 -12.32 4.02 16.51
CA CYS A 147 -12.74 2.84 15.75
C CYS A 147 -12.05 1.59 16.29
N ASP A 148 -12.83 0.56 16.64
CA ASP A 148 -12.36 -0.76 17.07
C ASP A 148 -12.31 -1.77 15.91
N TRP A 149 -12.75 -1.37 14.71
CA TRP A 149 -13.05 -2.29 13.63
C TRP A 149 -11.83 -2.60 12.74
N PRO A 150 -11.74 -3.82 12.17
CA PRO A 150 -10.76 -4.22 11.17
C PRO A 150 -10.79 -3.43 9.84
N CYS A 151 -11.65 -2.42 9.66
CA CYS A 151 -11.55 -1.53 8.50
C CYS A 151 -10.23 -0.74 8.47
N CYS A 152 -9.50 -0.72 9.59
CA CYS A 152 -8.10 -0.28 9.63
C CYS A 152 -7.10 -1.45 9.53
N ALA A 153 -7.49 -2.67 9.93
CA ALA A 153 -6.62 -3.86 10.00
C ALA A 153 -6.52 -4.64 8.67
N GLU A 154 -7.57 -4.61 7.82
CA GLU A 154 -7.55 -5.29 6.52
C GLU A 154 -6.44 -4.78 5.59
N SER A 155 -5.96 -3.55 5.82
CA SER A 155 -4.85 -2.97 5.06
C SER A 155 -3.44 -3.35 5.56
N SER A 156 -3.32 -4.04 6.70
CA SER A 156 -2.03 -4.34 7.33
C SER A 156 -1.99 -5.75 7.97
N PRO A 157 -2.06 -6.84 7.17
CA PRO A 157 -1.92 -8.19 7.68
C PRO A 157 -0.51 -8.43 8.24
N GLY A 158 -0.31 -8.15 9.53
CA GLY A 158 0.91 -8.46 10.26
C GLY A 158 1.32 -7.47 11.35
N ALA A 159 0.66 -6.32 11.49
CA ALA A 159 0.88 -5.48 12.66
C ALA A 159 0.12 -6.19 13.77
N GLY A 160 0.82 -6.58 14.84
CA GLY A 160 0.20 -7.35 15.93
C GLY A 160 -1.02 -6.64 16.53
N ASN A 161 -1.63 -7.23 17.55
CA ASN A 161 -2.84 -6.74 18.23
C ASN A 161 -2.83 -5.26 18.69
N PHE A 162 -1.70 -4.56 18.59
CA PHE A 162 -1.49 -3.16 18.96
C PHE A 162 -2.06 -2.14 17.96
N GLU A 163 -2.50 -2.53 16.76
CA GLU A 163 -3.27 -1.61 15.88
C GLU A 163 -4.57 -1.12 16.52
N HIS A 164 -5.06 -1.85 17.54
CA HIS A 164 -6.21 -1.46 18.33
C HIS A 164 -5.84 -0.70 19.62
N GLY A 165 -4.57 -0.44 19.88
CA GLY A 165 -4.09 0.26 21.05
C GLY A 165 -4.44 1.75 21.06
N VAL A 166 -4.23 2.39 22.22
CA VAL A 166 -4.26 3.85 22.40
C VAL A 166 -2.81 4.34 22.42
N ASP A 167 -2.44 5.24 21.50
CA ASP A 167 -1.15 5.90 21.48
C ASP A 167 -1.10 7.00 22.53
N VAL A 168 -0.36 6.75 23.61
CA VAL A 168 -0.23 7.71 24.71
C VAL A 168 1.06 8.52 24.64
N PHE A 169 1.89 8.33 23.61
CA PHE A 169 3.23 8.90 23.59
C PHE A 169 3.24 10.43 23.57
N GLY A 170 2.30 11.05 22.84
CA GLY A 170 2.14 12.50 22.87
C GLY A 170 1.88 13.04 24.27
N LEU A 171 1.04 12.35 25.05
CA LEU A 171 0.72 12.73 26.42
C LEU A 171 1.93 12.54 27.34
N LEU A 172 2.66 11.43 27.19
CA LEU A 172 3.87 11.17 27.96
C LEU A 172 4.95 12.23 27.73
N LYS A 173 5.19 12.61 26.47
CA LYS A 173 6.10 13.73 26.14
C LYS A 173 5.73 15.00 26.89
N LEU A 174 4.43 15.31 26.94
CA LEU A 174 3.93 16.49 27.62
C LEU A 174 4.11 16.41 29.14
N LEU A 175 3.77 15.28 29.76
CA LEU A 175 3.95 15.06 31.19
C LEU A 175 5.44 15.07 31.59
N TRP A 176 6.29 14.47 30.77
CA TRP A 176 7.75 14.48 30.98
C TRP A 176 8.36 15.86 30.87
N ALA A 177 7.81 16.74 30.03
CA ALA A 177 8.22 18.13 29.90
C ALA A 177 7.67 19.04 31.02
N ASN A 178 6.63 18.59 31.73
CA ASN A 178 5.93 19.32 32.79
C ASN A 178 5.78 18.44 34.03
N SER A 179 6.89 17.90 34.56
CA SER A 179 6.88 16.93 35.68
C SER A 179 6.22 17.47 36.95
N ASP A 180 6.21 18.79 37.14
CA ASP A 180 5.62 19.45 38.30
C ASP A 180 4.10 19.69 38.13
N ALA A 181 3.56 19.47 36.93
CA ALA A 181 2.16 19.69 36.65
C ALA A 181 1.31 18.55 37.22
N GLN A 182 0.43 18.89 38.14
CA GLN A 182 -0.52 17.95 38.77
C GLN A 182 -1.81 17.87 37.94
N ILE A 183 -1.71 17.27 36.75
CA ILE A 183 -2.83 17.10 35.82
C ILE A 183 -3.45 15.70 36.01
N ASP A 184 -4.73 15.64 36.40
CA ASP A 184 -5.51 14.39 36.44
C ASP A 184 -6.05 14.07 35.04
N ILE A 185 -5.35 13.18 34.32
CA ILE A 185 -5.77 12.69 33.00
C ILE A 185 -6.52 11.38 33.16
N ARG A 186 -7.79 11.36 32.74
CA ARG A 186 -8.64 10.16 32.78
C ARG A 186 -9.08 9.78 31.39
N PHE A 187 -9.27 8.48 31.17
CA PHE A 187 -9.97 7.99 29.99
C PHE A 187 -11.43 7.71 30.33
N CYS A 188 -12.34 7.95 29.39
CA CYS A 188 -13.73 7.54 29.51
C CYS A 188 -14.23 6.90 28.21
N HIS A 189 -15.41 6.30 28.30
CA HIS A 189 -16.12 5.71 27.18
C HIS A 189 -17.58 6.13 27.34
N SER A 190 -17.93 7.28 26.77
CA SER A 190 -19.21 7.96 27.04
C SER A 190 -20.44 7.18 26.53
N ARG A 191 -20.27 6.22 25.62
CA ARG A 191 -21.35 5.43 25.00
C ARG A 191 -22.39 6.32 24.33
N GLY A 192 -21.92 7.34 23.61
CA GLY A 192 -22.78 8.33 22.99
C GLY A 192 -23.65 7.74 21.86
N PRO A 193 -24.65 8.49 21.36
CA PRO A 193 -25.55 8.02 20.29
C PRO A 193 -24.85 7.56 19.01
N SER A 194 -23.66 8.10 18.72
CA SER A 194 -22.81 7.69 17.60
C SER A 194 -22.35 6.23 17.70
N HIS A 195 -22.15 5.72 18.92
CA HIS A 195 -21.80 4.33 19.19
C HIS A 195 -22.98 3.39 18.95
N LEU A 196 -24.23 3.85 19.17
CA LEU A 196 -25.43 3.01 19.00
C LEU A 196 -25.82 2.78 17.54
N ARG A 197 -25.52 3.73 16.64
CA ARG A 197 -26.02 3.70 15.25
C ARG A 197 -25.40 2.65 14.35
N ARG A 198 -24.28 2.03 14.73
CA ARG A 198 -23.51 1.18 13.82
C ARG A 198 -23.56 -0.33 14.14
N GLY A 199 -24.30 -0.76 15.16
CA GLY A 199 -24.43 -2.20 15.49
C GLY A 199 -23.13 -2.90 15.89
N TYR A 200 -22.03 -2.15 16.05
CA TYR A 200 -20.70 -2.68 16.38
C TYR A 200 -20.58 -2.80 17.89
N TYR A 201 -20.93 -3.97 18.42
CA TYR A 201 -20.87 -4.29 19.85
C TYR A 201 -19.58 -5.03 20.25
N LEU A 202 -18.43 -4.70 19.66
CA LEU A 202 -17.17 -5.42 19.92
C LEU A 202 -16.12 -4.60 20.69
N HIS A 203 -16.53 -3.58 21.45
CA HIS A 203 -15.67 -2.98 22.48
C HIS A 203 -15.55 -3.85 23.74
N ARG A 204 -15.33 -5.16 23.58
CA ARG A 204 -15.06 -6.04 24.70
C ARG A 204 -13.70 -5.66 25.28
N GLY A 205 -13.74 -5.15 26.51
CA GLY A 205 -12.56 -5.04 27.35
C GLY A 205 -11.94 -3.66 27.47
N LEU A 206 -12.52 -2.54 26.99
CA LEU A 206 -11.92 -1.23 27.25
C LEU A 206 -11.82 -0.93 28.76
N ARG A 207 -10.61 -0.91 29.32
CA ARG A 207 -10.34 -0.69 30.75
C ARG A 207 -9.82 0.73 30.99
N THR A 208 -10.69 1.72 30.90
CA THR A 208 -10.29 3.14 30.97
C THR A 208 -9.54 3.54 32.23
N ARG A 209 -9.90 2.96 33.39
CA ARG A 209 -9.17 3.16 34.65
C ARG A 209 -7.74 2.63 34.56
N THR A 210 -7.56 1.42 34.04
CA THR A 210 -6.24 0.82 33.83
C THR A 210 -5.41 1.66 32.87
N LEU A 211 -5.99 2.18 31.78
CA LEU A 211 -5.28 3.08 30.86
C LEU A 211 -4.76 4.35 31.56
N ALA A 212 -5.56 4.95 32.45
CA ALA A 212 -5.16 6.14 33.21
C ALA A 212 -4.04 5.83 34.20
N THR A 213 -4.14 4.69 34.90
CA THR A 213 -3.08 4.20 35.79
C THR A 213 -1.79 3.97 35.01
N VAL A 214 -1.82 3.24 33.90
CA VAL A 214 -0.64 2.96 33.07
C VAL A 214 0.01 4.24 32.55
N LEU A 215 -0.79 5.22 32.12
CA LEU A 215 -0.27 6.53 31.71
C LEU A 215 0.51 7.20 32.84
N THR A 216 0.01 7.11 34.08
CA THR A 216 0.67 7.68 35.26
C THR A 216 1.98 6.94 35.56
N THR A 217 1.95 5.61 35.61
CA THR A 217 3.15 4.76 35.81
C THR A 217 4.22 5.01 34.74
N LEU A 218 3.82 5.15 33.47
CA LEU A 218 4.74 5.48 32.38
C LEU A 218 5.26 6.93 32.44
N ALA A 219 4.48 7.88 32.99
CA ALA A 219 4.93 9.25 33.19
C ALA A 219 6.04 9.36 34.25
N GLU A 220 6.02 8.46 35.24
CA GLU A 220 7.08 8.27 36.24
C GLU A 220 8.34 7.59 35.66
N ASP A 221 8.29 7.16 34.39
CA ASP A 221 9.37 6.49 33.64
C ASP A 221 9.77 5.12 34.21
N GLU A 222 8.80 4.34 34.70
CA GLU A 222 9.04 2.99 35.26
C GLU A 222 9.76 2.04 34.28
N LEU A 223 9.49 2.16 32.97
CA LEU A 223 10.19 1.40 31.91
C LEU A 223 11.58 1.97 31.55
N GLY A 224 11.98 3.13 32.09
CA GLY A 224 13.24 3.80 31.73
C GLY A 224 13.35 4.19 30.26
N VAL A 225 12.22 4.50 29.61
CA VAL A 225 12.11 4.81 28.17
C VAL A 225 12.24 6.30 27.86
N LYS A 226 12.08 7.18 28.85
CA LYS A 226 12.18 8.64 28.70
C LYS A 226 13.51 9.06 28.09
N LYS A 227 14.62 8.37 28.40
CA LYS A 227 15.94 8.63 27.79
C LYS A 227 15.97 8.42 26.26
N TYR A 228 15.04 7.67 25.70
CA TYR A 228 14.90 7.39 24.26
C TYR A 228 13.81 8.22 23.57
N TRP A 229 13.25 9.25 24.21
CA TRP A 229 12.10 10.00 23.70
C TRP A 229 12.25 10.56 22.27
N ARG A 230 13.49 10.83 21.82
CA ARG A 230 13.77 11.32 20.46
C ARG A 230 13.63 10.25 19.40
N THR A 231 13.86 9.00 19.78
CA THR A 231 13.79 7.84 18.90
C THR A 231 12.49 7.08 19.05
N ILE A 232 11.66 7.35 20.06
CA ILE A 232 10.33 6.74 20.15
C ILE A 232 9.43 7.44 19.12
N LYS A 233 8.80 6.64 18.25
CA LYS A 233 7.79 7.09 17.29
C LYS A 233 6.42 7.14 17.95
N ALA A 234 6.05 6.08 18.67
CA ALA A 234 4.75 5.89 19.30
C ALA A 234 4.83 4.95 20.50
N LEU A 235 3.85 5.00 21.40
CA LEU A 235 3.74 4.13 22.55
C LEU A 235 2.28 3.73 22.74
N TYR A 236 1.97 2.48 22.39
CA TYR A 236 0.61 1.97 22.41
C TYR A 236 0.33 1.20 23.69
N ILE A 237 -0.89 1.35 24.20
CA ILE A 237 -1.45 0.49 25.24
C ILE A 237 -2.67 -0.21 24.65
N LEU A 238 -2.74 -1.54 24.74
CA LEU A 238 -3.94 -2.27 24.32
C LEU A 238 -5.16 -1.77 25.10
N ARG A 239 -6.33 -1.68 24.45
CA ARG A 239 -7.58 -1.20 25.09
C ARG A 239 -7.97 -2.00 26.34
N ASN A 240 -7.59 -3.27 26.38
CA ASN A 240 -7.80 -4.14 27.54
C ASN A 240 -6.87 -3.86 28.71
N GLY A 241 -5.87 -2.99 28.54
CA GLY A 241 -4.92 -2.60 29.55
C GLY A 241 -4.00 -3.73 30.01
N THR A 242 -3.80 -4.77 29.19
CA THR A 242 -2.96 -5.93 29.58
C THR A 242 -1.53 -5.85 29.07
N GLN A 243 -1.30 -5.17 27.95
CA GLN A 243 0.02 -5.06 27.33
C GLN A 243 0.15 -3.71 26.62
N GLY A 244 1.39 -3.32 26.35
CA GLY A 244 1.71 -2.21 25.47
C GLY A 244 2.96 -2.47 24.64
N ALA A 245 3.25 -1.54 23.74
CA ALA A 245 4.39 -1.60 22.85
C ALA A 245 5.01 -0.21 22.70
N VAL A 246 6.33 -0.12 22.81
CA VAL A 246 7.12 1.07 22.49
C VAL A 246 7.65 0.91 21.08
N LEU A 247 7.26 1.77 20.14
CA LEU A 247 7.76 1.75 18.77
C LEU A 247 8.85 2.80 18.61
N PHE A 248 10.00 2.40 18.10
CA PHE A 248 11.08 3.31 17.77
C PHE A 248 11.05 3.72 16.30
N ASP A 249 11.30 4.99 16.03
CA ASP A 249 11.59 5.50 14.70
C ASP A 249 12.88 4.86 14.20
N THR A 250 12.83 4.35 12.99
CA THR A 250 14.03 3.82 12.33
C THR A 250 14.56 4.90 11.42
N THR A 251 15.88 5.02 11.26
CA THR A 251 16.53 6.06 10.43
C THR A 251 16.10 6.04 8.97
N ARG A 252 15.32 5.05 8.53
CA ARG A 252 14.68 4.99 7.22
C ARG A 252 13.17 5.00 7.42
N GLN A 253 12.54 6.16 7.27
CA GLN A 253 11.10 6.21 7.10
C GLN A 253 10.76 5.41 5.83
N PRO A 254 9.96 4.33 5.92
CA PRO A 254 9.31 3.81 4.73
C PRO A 254 8.48 4.95 4.14
N SER A 255 8.52 5.12 2.83
CA SER A 255 7.88 6.22 2.10
C SER A 255 6.34 6.13 2.07
N GLY A 256 5.70 5.66 3.14
CA GLY A 256 4.25 5.58 3.24
C GLY A 256 3.74 5.63 4.69
N PRO A 257 2.50 6.12 4.90
CA PRO A 257 1.83 6.20 6.21
C PRO A 257 1.38 4.84 6.76
N ARG A 258 1.87 3.74 6.19
CA ARG A 258 1.55 2.39 6.66
C ARG A 258 2.52 2.05 7.77
N TRP A 259 1.98 1.39 8.79
CA TRP A 259 2.74 0.71 9.83
C TRP A 259 3.67 -0.28 9.15
N SER A 260 4.91 0.13 8.90
CA SER A 260 5.91 -0.83 8.52
C SER A 260 6.11 -1.73 9.73
N HIS A 261 5.98 -3.04 9.51
CA HIS A 261 6.41 -4.07 10.47
C HIS A 261 7.88 -3.86 10.92
N ASP A 262 8.61 -2.96 10.25
CA ASP A 262 10.02 -2.64 10.41
C ASP A 262 10.36 -1.86 11.69
N ALA A 263 9.36 -1.27 12.38
CA ALA A 263 9.62 -0.57 13.62
C ALA A 263 10.08 -1.57 14.68
N SER A 264 11.31 -1.38 15.17
CA SER A 264 11.75 -2.06 16.39
C SER A 264 10.77 -1.71 17.49
N HIS A 265 10.11 -2.72 18.05
CA HIS A 265 9.16 -2.52 19.12
C HIS A 265 9.57 -3.31 20.35
N TRP A 266 9.42 -2.70 21.51
CA TRP A 266 9.59 -3.37 22.79
C TRP A 266 8.22 -3.59 23.40
N LEU A 267 7.87 -4.85 23.60
CA LEU A 267 6.63 -5.24 24.26
C LEU A 267 6.80 -5.15 25.77
N PHE A 268 5.77 -4.66 26.45
CA PHE A 268 5.71 -4.67 27.90
C PHE A 268 4.36 -5.20 28.36
N ASP A 269 4.40 -5.97 29.44
CA ASP A 269 3.21 -6.46 30.13
C ASP A 269 2.76 -5.42 31.16
N ILE A 270 1.44 -5.35 31.33
CA ILE A 270 0.78 -4.48 32.29
C ILE A 270 0.12 -5.37 33.34
N THR A 271 0.57 -5.26 34.56
CA THR A 271 0.08 -6.04 35.70
C THR A 271 -0.49 -5.12 36.78
N ALA A 272 -1.06 -5.70 37.85
CA ALA A 272 -1.66 -4.95 38.96
C ALA A 272 -2.61 -3.81 38.53
N ASN A 273 -3.47 -4.04 37.52
CA ASN A 273 -4.38 -3.03 36.97
C ASN A 273 -3.73 -1.74 36.45
N GLY A 274 -2.46 -1.80 36.05
CA GLY A 274 -1.71 -0.67 35.51
C GLY A 274 -0.61 -0.13 36.41
N ASP A 275 -0.59 -0.54 37.68
CA ASP A 275 0.37 -0.03 38.67
C ASP A 275 1.80 -0.51 38.37
N THR A 276 1.95 -1.62 37.65
CA THR A 276 3.25 -2.20 37.29
C THR A 276 3.33 -2.44 35.78
N VAL A 277 4.43 -1.97 35.18
CA VAL A 277 4.75 -2.17 33.77
C VAL A 277 6.16 -2.75 33.67
N GLU A 278 6.30 -3.85 32.95
CA GLU A 278 7.59 -4.53 32.80
C GLU A 278 7.77 -4.94 31.35
N PHE A 279 8.97 -4.74 30.79
CA PHE A 279 9.26 -5.29 29.47
C PHE A 279 9.10 -6.80 29.49
N CYS A 280 8.38 -7.34 28.50
CA CYS A 280 8.30 -8.77 28.32
C CYS A 280 9.73 -9.30 28.18
N ALA A 281 10.06 -10.40 28.87
CA ALA A 281 11.34 -11.07 28.70
C ALA A 281 11.59 -11.26 27.20
N SER A 282 12.70 -10.70 26.72
CA SER A 282 13.00 -10.59 25.29
C SER A 282 12.73 -11.92 24.61
N SER A 283 11.94 -11.86 23.53
CA SER A 283 11.52 -13.00 22.74
C SER A 283 12.69 -13.95 22.43
N PRO A 284 12.43 -15.25 22.21
CA PRO A 284 13.44 -16.26 21.93
C PRO A 284 14.50 -15.78 20.93
N PRO A 285 15.74 -16.31 21.00
CA PRO A 285 16.90 -15.84 20.26
C PRO A 285 16.55 -15.52 18.81
N LEU A 286 17.16 -14.46 18.26
CA LEU A 286 16.91 -13.91 16.93
C LEU A 286 17.03 -15.00 15.85
N GLY A 287 15.94 -15.72 15.59
CA GLY A 287 15.75 -16.51 14.38
C GLY A 287 15.40 -15.58 13.22
N LEU A 288 15.53 -16.08 11.98
CA LEU A 288 15.18 -15.32 10.78
C LEU A 288 13.77 -14.69 10.84
N ARG A 289 12.82 -15.37 11.51
CA ARG A 289 11.44 -14.89 11.72
C ARG A 289 11.29 -13.77 12.76
N ASN A 290 12.28 -13.60 13.62
CA ASN A 290 12.29 -12.59 14.68
C ASN A 290 13.16 -11.39 14.30
N LEU A 291 13.73 -11.37 13.09
CA LEU A 291 14.44 -10.19 12.59
C LEU A 291 13.42 -9.05 12.34
N PRO A 292 13.82 -7.79 12.58
CA PRO A 292 13.08 -6.65 12.10
C PRO A 292 12.78 -6.82 10.60
N SER A 293 11.56 -6.56 10.17
CA SER A 293 11.15 -6.89 8.80
C SER A 293 11.93 -6.12 7.73
N ASN A 294 12.57 -5.00 8.05
CA ASN A 294 13.48 -4.32 7.12
C ASN A 294 14.77 -5.13 6.92
N ALA A 295 15.33 -5.71 7.97
CA ALA A 295 16.48 -6.60 7.89
C ALA A 295 16.10 -7.88 7.16
N LEU A 296 14.94 -8.46 7.48
CA LEU A 296 14.41 -9.63 6.77
C LEU A 296 14.17 -9.33 5.30
N SER A 297 13.49 -8.23 4.96
CA SER A 297 13.24 -7.79 3.59
C SER A 297 14.55 -7.53 2.84
N ARG A 298 15.58 -6.97 3.50
CA ARG A 298 16.91 -6.82 2.91
C ARG A 298 17.62 -8.14 2.68
N ILE A 299 17.53 -9.09 3.61
CA ILE A 299 18.07 -10.44 3.42
C ILE A 299 17.34 -11.12 2.27
N ILE A 300 16.01 -11.08 2.25
CA ILE A 300 15.17 -11.59 1.18
C ILE A 300 15.55 -10.95 -0.16
N HIS A 301 15.69 -9.63 -0.21
CA HIS A 301 16.09 -8.93 -1.41
C HIS A 301 17.51 -9.31 -1.83
N HIS A 302 18.48 -9.33 -0.91
CA HIS A 302 19.86 -9.66 -1.24
C HIS A 302 20.06 -11.12 -1.66
N VAL A 303 19.29 -12.05 -1.09
CA VAL A 303 19.35 -13.48 -1.42
C VAL A 303 18.59 -13.80 -2.72
N ASN A 304 17.43 -13.15 -2.93
CA ASN A 304 16.62 -13.41 -4.10
C ASN A 304 17.00 -12.53 -5.29
N THR A 305 17.72 -11.42 -5.12
CA THR A 305 18.09 -10.51 -6.21
C THR A 305 19.50 -10.79 -6.71
N ALA A 306 19.59 -11.27 -7.94
CA ALA A 306 20.84 -11.42 -8.65
C ALA A 306 21.47 -10.05 -8.90
N PRO A 307 22.81 -9.90 -8.81
CA PRO A 307 23.47 -8.64 -9.14
C PRO A 307 23.27 -8.24 -10.61
N ASP A 308 23.20 -9.23 -11.52
CA ASP A 308 23.00 -9.03 -12.96
C ASP A 308 21.71 -9.72 -13.43
N HIS A 309 21.83 -10.93 -14.01
CA HIS A 309 20.72 -11.77 -14.46
C HIS A 309 20.75 -13.10 -13.70
N ALA A 310 19.58 -13.58 -13.30
CA ALA A 310 19.41 -14.95 -12.85
C ALA A 310 19.10 -15.83 -14.07
N SER A 311 19.90 -16.88 -14.28
CA SER A 311 19.68 -17.84 -15.37
C SER A 311 18.80 -18.97 -14.89
N VAL A 312 17.67 -19.20 -15.56
CA VAL A 312 16.70 -20.25 -15.23
C VAL A 312 16.61 -21.21 -16.40
N ASP A 313 17.16 -22.42 -16.28
CA ASP A 313 16.99 -23.47 -17.27
C ASP A 313 15.79 -24.34 -16.89
N LEU A 314 14.66 -24.14 -17.57
CA LEU A 314 13.42 -24.86 -17.31
C LEU A 314 13.46 -26.31 -17.80
N THR A 315 14.36 -26.63 -18.74
CA THR A 315 14.56 -28.00 -19.23
C THR A 315 15.36 -28.79 -18.20
N GLU A 316 16.48 -28.25 -17.74
CA GLU A 316 17.35 -28.88 -16.72
C GLU A 316 16.83 -28.68 -15.29
N LYS A 317 15.83 -27.82 -15.10
CA LYS A 317 15.25 -27.42 -13.81
C LYS A 317 16.29 -26.83 -12.86
N THR A 318 17.19 -26.02 -13.40
CA THR A 318 18.24 -25.34 -12.64
C THR A 318 18.00 -23.84 -12.59
N ILE A 319 18.49 -23.20 -11.52
CA ILE A 319 18.52 -21.76 -11.36
C ILE A 319 19.91 -21.36 -10.89
N ASP A 320 20.49 -20.38 -11.56
CA ASP A 320 21.79 -19.79 -11.22
C ASP A 320 21.63 -18.28 -11.01
N GLY A 321 22.41 -17.72 -10.09
CA GLY A 321 22.34 -16.29 -9.72
C GLY A 321 21.18 -15.89 -8.79
N ALA A 322 20.19 -16.76 -8.55
CA ALA A 322 19.14 -16.54 -7.55
C ALA A 322 18.82 -17.82 -6.77
N ASP A 323 18.74 -17.74 -5.44
CA ASP A 323 18.45 -18.90 -4.59
C ASP A 323 16.99 -18.88 -4.09
N PRO A 324 16.12 -19.80 -4.55
CA PRO A 324 14.74 -19.88 -4.10
C PRO A 324 14.59 -20.45 -2.68
N VAL A 325 15.67 -20.78 -1.95
CA VAL A 325 15.62 -21.42 -0.62
C VAL A 325 14.70 -20.69 0.34
N LEU A 326 14.66 -19.35 0.30
CA LEU A 326 13.82 -18.53 1.18
C LEU A 326 12.32 -18.72 0.92
N THR A 327 11.91 -19.12 -0.29
CA THR A 327 10.51 -19.43 -0.61
C THR A 327 9.99 -20.69 0.10
N SER A 328 10.89 -21.53 0.61
CA SER A 328 10.56 -22.76 1.35
C SER A 328 10.45 -22.57 2.86
N VAL A 329 10.93 -21.45 3.42
CA VAL A 329 11.07 -21.25 4.88
C VAL A 329 9.73 -20.97 5.58
N SER A 330 8.90 -20.11 5.00
CA SER A 330 7.57 -19.76 5.55
C SER A 330 6.68 -19.14 4.47
N GLN A 331 5.35 -19.12 4.71
CA GLN A 331 4.41 -18.45 3.82
C GLN A 331 4.67 -16.93 3.72
N LEU A 332 5.06 -16.28 4.82
CA LEU A 332 5.40 -14.86 4.84
C LEU A 332 6.65 -14.57 3.99
N THR A 333 7.73 -15.33 4.25
CA THR A 333 8.97 -15.24 3.48
C THR A 333 8.74 -15.51 2.00
N ARG A 334 7.85 -16.45 1.67
CA ARG A 334 7.45 -16.74 0.28
C ARG A 334 6.82 -15.53 -0.39
N ARG A 335 5.80 -14.92 0.24
CA ARG A 335 5.12 -13.72 -0.29
C ARG A 335 6.10 -12.56 -0.55
N ASP A 336 7.00 -12.33 0.40
CA ASP A 336 7.97 -11.23 0.28
C ASP A 336 9.08 -11.58 -0.74
N SER A 337 9.50 -12.84 -0.80
CA SER A 337 10.45 -13.35 -1.80
C SER A 337 9.87 -13.27 -3.21
N GLU A 338 8.58 -13.54 -3.41
CA GLU A 338 7.93 -13.43 -4.73
C GLU A 338 8.01 -11.99 -5.26
N THR A 339 7.78 -10.99 -4.41
CA THR A 339 7.89 -9.59 -4.81
C THR A 339 9.32 -9.22 -5.18
N ALA A 340 10.31 -9.68 -4.41
CA ALA A 340 11.73 -9.48 -4.73
C ALA A 340 12.16 -10.25 -5.99
N TYR A 341 11.61 -11.45 -6.18
CA TYR A 341 11.89 -12.33 -7.31
C TYR A 341 11.49 -11.66 -8.62
N LEU A 342 10.29 -11.05 -8.69
CA LEU A 342 9.80 -10.33 -9.87
C LEU A 342 10.61 -9.08 -10.23
N LYS A 343 11.47 -8.59 -9.33
CA LYS A 343 12.36 -7.45 -9.57
C LYS A 343 13.70 -7.86 -10.19
N ASN A 344 13.97 -9.16 -10.32
CA ASN A 344 15.18 -9.64 -11.00
C ASN A 344 15.10 -9.45 -12.50
N ASN A 345 16.30 -9.38 -13.09
CA ASN A 345 16.49 -9.68 -14.48
C ASN A 345 16.63 -11.21 -14.63
N PHE A 346 15.93 -11.81 -15.58
CA PHE A 346 15.94 -13.25 -15.79
C PHE A 346 16.33 -13.60 -17.22
N ASP A 347 17.19 -14.60 -17.35
CA ASP A 347 17.44 -15.31 -18.61
C ASP A 347 16.77 -16.68 -18.51
N VAL A 348 15.58 -16.81 -19.09
CA VAL A 348 14.76 -18.02 -19.00
C VAL A 348 14.98 -18.89 -20.22
N LYS A 349 15.62 -20.04 -20.02
CA LYS A 349 16.01 -20.96 -21.08
C LYS A 349 15.10 -22.18 -21.15
N MET A 350 14.74 -22.57 -22.37
CA MET A 350 14.06 -23.81 -22.70
C MET A 350 14.74 -24.45 -23.90
N THR A 351 15.02 -25.75 -23.84
CA THR A 351 15.68 -26.49 -24.92
C THR A 351 14.76 -27.55 -25.51
N SER A 352 14.68 -27.59 -26.84
CA SER A 352 13.97 -28.59 -27.65
C SER A 352 14.96 -29.37 -28.51
N THR A 353 14.73 -30.68 -28.65
CA THR A 353 15.43 -31.54 -29.62
C THR A 353 14.66 -31.71 -30.92
N ASP A 354 13.42 -31.21 -30.96
CA ASP A 354 12.56 -31.27 -32.14
C ASP A 354 12.66 -29.97 -32.95
N PRO A 355 12.75 -30.04 -34.29
CA PRO A 355 12.81 -28.85 -35.14
C PRO A 355 11.52 -28.04 -35.06
N THR A 356 10.36 -28.70 -34.91
CA THR A 356 9.07 -28.07 -34.65
C THR A 356 8.57 -28.49 -33.28
N THR A 357 8.33 -27.52 -32.39
CA THR A 357 8.02 -27.79 -30.98
C THR A 357 6.96 -26.85 -30.43
N LEU A 358 6.24 -27.34 -29.43
CA LEU A 358 5.35 -26.53 -28.59
C LEU A 358 5.96 -26.26 -27.22
N PHE A 359 7.17 -26.76 -26.95
CA PHE A 359 7.77 -26.79 -25.60
C PHE A 359 6.78 -27.30 -24.53
N SER A 360 6.04 -28.37 -24.86
CA SER A 360 4.93 -28.90 -24.05
C SER A 360 3.87 -27.83 -23.71
N SER A 361 3.49 -27.04 -24.72
CA SER A 361 2.58 -25.90 -24.59
C SER A 361 3.00 -24.91 -23.51
N PHE A 362 4.31 -24.79 -23.27
CA PHE A 362 4.91 -23.94 -22.25
C PHE A 362 4.43 -24.23 -20.82
N ASP A 363 4.02 -25.46 -20.53
CA ASP A 363 3.51 -25.85 -19.21
C ASP A 363 4.52 -25.65 -18.08
N THR A 364 5.80 -25.89 -18.36
CA THR A 364 6.87 -25.68 -17.37
C THR A 364 7.08 -24.19 -17.11
N LEU A 365 7.08 -23.36 -18.16
CA LEU A 365 7.13 -21.91 -18.05
C LEU A 365 5.92 -21.38 -17.27
N ARG A 366 4.72 -21.88 -17.58
CA ARG A 366 3.48 -21.57 -16.85
C ARG A 366 3.59 -21.89 -15.37
N LYS A 367 4.05 -23.08 -15.02
CA LYS A 367 4.23 -23.49 -13.61
C LYS A 367 5.25 -22.62 -12.87
N TRP A 368 6.29 -22.18 -13.57
CA TRP A 368 7.33 -21.33 -12.99
C TRP A 368 6.88 -19.87 -12.82
N LEU A 369 6.22 -19.31 -13.84
CA LEU A 369 5.84 -17.91 -13.93
C LEU A 369 4.48 -17.60 -13.27
N CYS A 370 3.46 -18.43 -13.51
CA CYS A 370 2.09 -18.22 -13.04
C CYS A 370 1.85 -19.01 -11.74
N ARG A 371 2.46 -18.55 -10.64
CA ARG A 371 2.42 -19.27 -9.34
C ARG A 371 1.11 -19.09 -8.57
N SER A 372 0.38 -17.99 -8.78
CA SER A 372 -0.93 -17.78 -8.18
C SER A 372 -1.98 -18.52 -9.01
N ARG A 373 -2.28 -19.77 -8.64
CA ARG A 373 -3.43 -20.50 -9.19
C ARG A 373 -4.73 -19.96 -8.60
N SER A 374 -5.07 -18.73 -8.96
CA SER A 374 -6.43 -18.25 -8.77
C SER A 374 -7.35 -19.06 -9.69
N ALA A 375 -8.46 -19.59 -9.15
CA ALA A 375 -9.47 -20.30 -9.97
C ALA A 375 -10.08 -19.38 -11.04
N THR A 376 -10.05 -18.06 -10.82
CA THR A 376 -10.54 -17.05 -11.76
C THR A 376 -9.46 -16.53 -12.70
N TRP A 377 -8.18 -16.78 -12.42
CA TRP A 377 -7.06 -16.28 -13.23
C TRP A 377 -5.92 -17.31 -13.30
N PRO A 378 -5.95 -18.24 -14.27
CA PRO A 378 -4.92 -19.28 -14.39
C PRO A 378 -3.52 -18.74 -14.74
N PHE A 379 -3.40 -17.45 -15.07
CA PHE A 379 -2.15 -16.79 -15.45
C PHE A 379 -1.69 -15.67 -14.51
N ASP A 380 -2.42 -15.40 -13.41
CA ASP A 380 -2.16 -14.23 -12.55
C ASP A 380 -0.78 -14.25 -11.89
N ILE A 381 0.00 -13.19 -12.15
CA ILE A 381 1.26 -12.88 -11.44
C ILE A 381 1.00 -11.90 -10.29
N GLY A 382 -0.23 -11.40 -10.14
CA GLY A 382 -0.66 -10.41 -9.17
C GLY A 382 -1.52 -9.35 -9.83
N HIS A 383 -2.67 -9.05 -9.23
CA HIS A 383 -3.65 -8.06 -9.68
C HIS A 383 -3.01 -6.80 -10.31
N PRO A 384 -3.38 -6.39 -11.54
CA PRO A 384 -2.76 -5.28 -12.27
C PRO A 384 -2.78 -3.93 -11.52
N ASN A 385 -3.73 -3.73 -10.59
CA ASN A 385 -3.82 -2.52 -9.78
C ASN A 385 -2.76 -2.41 -8.65
N PHE A 386 -2.10 -3.52 -8.28
CA PHE A 386 -1.11 -3.51 -7.20
C PHE A 386 0.32 -3.23 -7.69
N VAL A 387 0.60 -3.39 -8.98
CA VAL A 387 1.93 -3.13 -9.56
C VAL A 387 1.90 -1.85 -10.37
N LYS A 388 1.65 -0.72 -9.69
CA LYS A 388 1.93 0.60 -10.25
C LYS A 388 3.40 0.66 -10.66
N ARG A 389 3.72 0.62 -11.96
CA ARG A 389 4.95 1.07 -12.65
C ARG A 389 6.31 0.96 -11.93
N GLU A 390 6.47 0.14 -10.90
CA GLU A 390 7.78 -0.13 -10.33
C GLU A 390 8.56 -0.90 -11.39
N LYS A 391 9.72 -0.36 -11.77
CA LYS A 391 10.61 -0.92 -12.79
C LYS A 391 10.82 -2.40 -12.52
N ARG A 392 10.18 -3.26 -13.33
CA ARG A 392 10.48 -4.69 -13.33
C ARG A 392 11.87 -4.90 -13.92
N GLY A 393 12.51 -6.00 -13.56
CA GLY A 393 13.77 -6.36 -14.19
C GLY A 393 13.57 -6.69 -15.67
N GLU A 394 14.67 -6.70 -16.42
CA GLU A 394 14.74 -7.08 -17.82
C GLU A 394 14.66 -8.60 -17.95
N TRP A 395 13.67 -9.12 -18.67
CA TRP A 395 13.53 -10.56 -18.87
C TRP A 395 13.87 -10.92 -20.31
N ARG A 396 14.62 -12.02 -20.47
CA ARG A 396 14.99 -12.60 -21.76
C ARG A 396 14.56 -14.05 -21.79
N PHE A 397 13.93 -14.46 -22.89
CA PHE A 397 13.53 -15.85 -23.12
C PHE A 397 14.44 -16.46 -24.17
N HIS A 398 15.13 -17.54 -23.83
CA HIS A 398 16.01 -18.29 -24.73
C HIS A 398 15.34 -19.59 -25.15
N LEU A 399 14.90 -19.65 -26.41
CA LEU A 399 14.29 -20.83 -27.02
C LEU A 399 15.37 -21.53 -27.84
N ASN A 400 15.94 -22.59 -27.26
CA ASN A 400 17.12 -23.27 -27.77
C ASN A 400 16.74 -24.56 -28.51
N PHE A 401 17.35 -24.77 -29.66
CA PHE A 401 17.17 -25.97 -30.49
C PHE A 401 18.48 -26.75 -30.55
N ALA A 402 18.49 -27.93 -29.92
CA ALA A 402 19.62 -28.84 -29.87
C ALA A 402 19.36 -30.04 -30.78
N LEU A 403 19.45 -29.82 -32.09
CA LEU A 403 19.03 -30.79 -33.11
C LEU A 403 20.17 -31.72 -33.49
N ALA A 404 20.43 -32.73 -32.65
CA ALA A 404 21.44 -33.74 -32.95
C ALA A 404 20.97 -34.63 -34.10
N GLY A 405 21.55 -34.44 -35.30
CA GLY A 405 21.35 -35.33 -36.44
C GLY A 405 20.14 -35.03 -37.34
N SER A 406 19.53 -33.84 -37.25
CA SER A 406 18.51 -33.41 -38.21
C SER A 406 19.15 -32.75 -39.44
N ASN A 407 18.41 -32.72 -40.56
CA ASN A 407 18.77 -31.95 -41.76
C ASN A 407 18.50 -30.43 -41.58
N THR A 408 18.05 -30.00 -40.41
CA THR A 408 17.77 -28.60 -40.09
C THR A 408 19.11 -27.86 -39.97
N THR A 409 19.38 -26.97 -40.91
CA THR A 409 20.67 -26.26 -40.95
C THR A 409 20.55 -24.79 -40.57
N SER A 410 19.31 -24.26 -40.53
CA SER A 410 19.07 -22.84 -40.34
C SER A 410 17.88 -22.58 -39.41
N LEU A 411 17.86 -21.38 -38.81
CA LEU A 411 16.73 -20.88 -38.03
C LEU A 411 15.42 -20.76 -38.85
N ILE A 412 15.50 -20.77 -40.18
CA ILE A 412 14.30 -20.77 -41.02
C ILE A 412 13.52 -22.11 -40.96
N ASP A 413 14.23 -23.20 -40.64
CA ASP A 413 13.72 -24.57 -40.68
C ASP A 413 13.11 -25.02 -39.33
N VAL A 414 13.29 -24.23 -38.27
CA VAL A 414 12.67 -24.52 -36.96
C VAL A 414 11.29 -23.90 -36.86
N GLY A 415 10.43 -24.43 -35.99
CA GLY A 415 9.07 -23.94 -35.75
C GLY A 415 8.69 -23.98 -34.28
N VAL A 416 8.09 -22.90 -33.76
CA VAL A 416 7.58 -22.80 -32.39
C VAL A 416 6.10 -22.45 -32.43
N GLY A 417 5.24 -23.24 -31.77
CA GLY A 417 3.86 -22.83 -31.51
C GLY A 417 3.80 -21.77 -30.41
N LEU A 418 3.07 -20.68 -30.63
CA LEU A 418 3.16 -19.46 -29.83
C LEU A 418 1.96 -19.22 -28.90
N VAL A 419 0.83 -19.91 -29.08
CA VAL A 419 -0.40 -19.59 -28.34
C VAL A 419 -0.18 -19.79 -26.84
N GLY A 420 0.46 -20.90 -26.45
CA GLY A 420 0.83 -21.18 -25.06
C GLY A 420 1.83 -20.17 -24.50
N PHE A 421 2.84 -19.78 -25.30
CA PHE A 421 3.86 -18.83 -24.88
C PHE A 421 3.28 -17.44 -24.61
N ILE A 422 2.46 -16.92 -25.52
CA ILE A 422 1.84 -15.59 -25.38
C ILE A 422 0.87 -15.56 -24.21
N ALA A 423 0.09 -16.63 -23.99
CA ALA A 423 -0.81 -16.71 -22.85
C ALA A 423 -0.05 -16.61 -21.52
N VAL A 424 1.02 -17.41 -21.39
CA VAL A 424 1.85 -17.48 -20.17
C VAL A 424 2.62 -16.19 -19.93
N THR A 425 3.13 -15.57 -20.99
CA THR A 425 3.94 -14.36 -20.87
C THR A 425 3.12 -13.09 -20.82
N SER A 426 1.81 -13.10 -21.04
CA SER A 426 0.93 -11.91 -21.13
C SER A 426 1.15 -10.82 -20.07
N HIS A 427 1.52 -11.20 -18.85
CA HIS A 427 1.79 -10.28 -17.74
C HIS A 427 3.25 -9.78 -17.66
N VAL A 428 4.14 -10.32 -18.49
CA VAL A 428 5.54 -9.91 -18.63
C VAL A 428 5.62 -8.61 -19.42
N TYR A 429 6.61 -7.78 -19.08
CA TYR A 429 6.81 -6.48 -19.69
C TYR A 429 7.06 -6.61 -21.20
N TRP A 430 6.58 -5.64 -21.98
CA TRP A 430 6.57 -5.71 -23.44
C TRP A 430 7.95 -5.61 -24.09
N ASP A 431 8.92 -5.01 -23.39
CA ASP A 431 10.29 -4.81 -23.85
C ASP A 431 11.20 -6.03 -23.64
N CYS A 432 10.63 -7.17 -23.28
CA CYS A 432 11.38 -8.40 -23.09
C CYS A 432 11.87 -8.97 -24.42
N ALA A 433 13.13 -9.42 -24.44
CA ALA A 433 13.74 -10.03 -25.61
C ALA A 433 13.46 -11.53 -25.66
N ILE A 434 13.27 -12.08 -26.85
CA ILE A 434 13.12 -13.51 -27.09
C ILE A 434 14.21 -13.90 -28.08
N SER A 435 15.19 -14.67 -27.63
CA SER A 435 16.27 -15.21 -28.47
C SER A 435 15.95 -16.63 -28.89
N PHE A 436 15.99 -16.88 -30.20
CA PHE A 436 16.01 -18.20 -30.79
C PHE A 436 17.45 -18.59 -31.03
N THR A 437 17.89 -19.73 -30.48
CA THR A 437 19.23 -20.24 -30.74
C THR A 437 19.15 -21.64 -31.34
N LEU A 438 19.91 -21.87 -32.40
CA LEU A 438 20.05 -23.17 -33.04
C LEU A 438 21.49 -23.63 -32.86
N THR A 439 21.68 -24.79 -32.24
CA THR A 439 22.97 -25.46 -32.13
C THR A 439 23.00 -26.65 -33.08
N THR A 440 23.80 -26.56 -34.14
CA THR A 440 24.06 -27.65 -35.11
C THR A 440 25.50 -28.15 -34.97
N ARG A 441 25.83 -29.25 -35.64
CA ARG A 441 27.22 -29.72 -35.79
C ARG A 441 27.71 -29.46 -37.21
N ALA A 442 28.83 -28.80 -37.34
CA ALA A 442 29.57 -28.68 -38.59
C ALA A 442 30.09 -30.06 -39.07
N PRO A 443 30.49 -30.19 -40.34
CA PRO A 443 31.07 -31.43 -40.88
C PRO A 443 32.32 -31.92 -40.10
N ASP A 444 33.06 -31.01 -39.48
CA ASP A 444 34.23 -31.32 -38.63
C ASP A 444 33.85 -31.70 -37.19
N GLY A 445 32.56 -31.72 -36.86
CA GLY A 445 32.03 -32.02 -35.53
C GLY A 445 31.98 -30.84 -34.56
N SER A 446 32.47 -29.66 -34.95
CA SER A 446 32.40 -28.45 -34.11
C SER A 446 30.95 -27.93 -34.01
N PRO A 447 30.53 -27.37 -32.87
CA PRO A 447 29.20 -26.78 -32.73
C PRO A 447 29.12 -25.47 -33.52
N GLN A 448 28.09 -25.34 -34.37
CA GLN A 448 27.70 -24.10 -35.03
C GLN A 448 26.48 -23.51 -34.33
N TYR A 449 26.49 -22.19 -34.15
CA TYR A 449 25.43 -21.46 -33.47
C TYR A 449 24.82 -20.43 -34.43
N ALA A 450 23.51 -20.43 -34.54
CA ALA A 450 22.75 -19.33 -35.14
C ALA A 450 21.84 -18.74 -34.07
N GLU A 451 21.79 -17.41 -33.98
CA GLU A 451 20.94 -16.69 -33.04
C GLU A 451 20.15 -15.59 -33.75
N HIS A 452 18.91 -15.41 -33.32
CA HIS A 452 18.07 -14.29 -33.71
C HIS A 452 17.19 -13.87 -32.54
N SER A 453 16.97 -12.56 -32.37
CA SER A 453 16.16 -12.03 -31.28
C SER A 453 15.01 -11.17 -31.79
N ILE A 454 13.85 -11.30 -31.14
CA ILE A 454 12.66 -10.48 -31.37
C ILE A 454 12.11 -9.97 -30.03
N SER A 455 11.56 -8.76 -30.00
CA SER A 455 10.88 -8.27 -28.79
C SER A 455 9.52 -8.96 -28.60
N LEU A 456 9.10 -9.12 -27.35
CA LEU A 456 7.81 -9.69 -26.97
C LEU A 456 6.64 -8.86 -27.52
N SER A 457 6.76 -7.53 -27.53
CA SER A 457 5.74 -6.64 -28.14
C SER A 457 5.52 -6.94 -29.64
N VAL A 458 6.60 -7.07 -30.41
CA VAL A 458 6.51 -7.37 -31.86
C VAL A 458 5.93 -8.77 -32.07
N LEU A 459 6.33 -9.74 -31.24
CA LEU A 459 5.77 -11.09 -31.30
C LEU A 459 4.26 -11.09 -31.05
N ARG A 460 3.80 -10.44 -29.96
CA ARG A 460 2.38 -10.32 -29.62
C ARG A 460 1.57 -9.69 -30.74
N LEU A 461 2.08 -8.60 -31.32
CA LEU A 461 1.44 -7.94 -32.46
C LEU A 461 1.32 -8.88 -33.67
N ARG A 462 2.40 -9.59 -34.04
CA ARG A 462 2.38 -10.53 -35.16
C ARG A 462 1.39 -11.67 -34.95
N VAL A 463 1.31 -12.21 -33.73
CA VAL A 463 0.33 -13.25 -33.38
C VAL A 463 -1.10 -12.70 -33.45
N LEU A 464 -1.33 -11.49 -32.93
CA LEU A 464 -2.65 -10.85 -32.99
C LEU A 464 -3.12 -10.64 -34.44
N VAL A 465 -2.24 -10.13 -35.30
CA VAL A 465 -2.50 -9.93 -36.72
C VAL A 465 -2.84 -11.26 -37.39
N ALA A 466 -2.00 -12.29 -37.19
CA ALA A 466 -2.20 -13.61 -37.80
C ALA A 466 -3.53 -14.26 -37.36
N LEU A 467 -3.89 -14.15 -36.08
CA LEU A 467 -5.16 -14.67 -35.56
C LEU A 467 -6.36 -13.86 -36.05
N THR A 468 -6.21 -12.55 -36.24
CA THR A 468 -7.26 -11.70 -36.78
C THR A 468 -7.55 -12.03 -38.23
N GLU A 469 -6.52 -12.19 -39.06
CA GLU A 469 -6.65 -12.64 -40.45
C GLU A 469 -7.27 -14.04 -40.53
N TYR A 470 -6.89 -14.94 -39.63
CA TYR A 470 -7.52 -16.25 -39.54
C TYR A 470 -9.02 -16.13 -39.25
N ALA A 471 -9.40 -15.26 -38.31
CA ALA A 471 -10.79 -15.01 -37.94
C ALA A 471 -11.60 -14.31 -39.05
N ILE A 472 -10.94 -13.57 -39.95
CA ILE A 472 -11.55 -12.94 -41.14
C ILE A 472 -11.79 -14.00 -42.22
N GLN A 473 -10.78 -14.81 -42.53
CA GLN A 473 -10.91 -15.85 -43.55
C GLN A 473 -11.82 -17.00 -43.12
N TYR A 474 -11.88 -17.30 -41.82
CA TYR A 474 -12.72 -18.35 -41.25
C TYR A 474 -13.62 -17.84 -40.11
N PRO A 475 -14.69 -17.07 -40.41
CA PRO A 475 -15.57 -16.49 -39.38
C PRO A 475 -16.19 -17.52 -38.44
N GLY A 476 -16.52 -18.71 -38.96
CA GLY A 476 -17.07 -19.82 -38.17
C GLY A 476 -16.10 -20.38 -37.11
N SER A 477 -14.81 -20.07 -37.18
CA SER A 477 -13.81 -20.51 -36.20
C SER A 477 -13.74 -19.63 -34.96
N ARG A 478 -14.44 -18.49 -34.91
CA ARG A 478 -14.41 -17.56 -33.76
C ARG A 478 -14.82 -18.21 -32.45
N ARG A 479 -15.78 -19.15 -32.50
CA ARG A 479 -16.29 -19.90 -31.34
C ARG A 479 -15.55 -21.23 -31.11
N LEU A 480 -14.62 -21.59 -32.00
CA LEU A 480 -13.79 -22.78 -31.85
C LEU A 480 -12.53 -22.45 -31.05
N GLN A 481 -11.84 -23.51 -30.61
CA GLN A 481 -10.55 -23.39 -29.95
C GLN A 481 -9.58 -22.56 -30.80
N CYS A 482 -8.83 -21.67 -30.16
CA CYS A 482 -7.84 -20.83 -30.83
C CYS A 482 -6.86 -21.72 -31.63
N PRO A 483 -6.65 -21.45 -32.94
CA PRO A 483 -5.69 -22.20 -33.75
C PRO A 483 -4.27 -21.95 -33.24
N GLU A 484 -3.39 -22.94 -33.40
CA GLU A 484 -1.99 -22.77 -33.05
C GLU A 484 -1.30 -21.89 -34.10
N VAL A 485 -0.41 -21.01 -33.64
CA VAL A 485 0.36 -20.09 -34.49
C VAL A 485 1.82 -20.51 -34.43
N TYR A 486 2.36 -20.98 -35.56
CA TYR A 486 3.75 -21.39 -35.68
C TYR A 486 4.60 -20.27 -36.25
N MET A 487 5.78 -20.11 -35.67
CA MET A 487 6.79 -19.15 -36.07
C MET A 487 8.15 -19.80 -36.18
N ASN A 488 8.95 -19.39 -37.18
CA ASN A 488 10.31 -19.88 -37.31
C ASN A 488 11.31 -19.16 -36.40
N GLY A 489 12.55 -19.63 -36.37
CA GLY A 489 13.63 -19.05 -35.56
C GLY A 489 14.07 -17.65 -36.00
N LEU A 490 13.58 -17.15 -37.15
CA LEU A 490 13.77 -15.76 -37.61
C LEU A 490 12.60 -14.84 -37.25
N GLY A 491 11.69 -15.30 -36.39
CA GLY A 491 10.54 -14.51 -35.94
C GLY A 491 9.40 -14.38 -36.97
N VAL A 492 9.41 -15.15 -38.06
CA VAL A 492 8.39 -15.08 -39.11
C VAL A 492 7.29 -16.11 -38.86
N ILE A 493 6.03 -15.67 -38.85
CA ILE A 493 4.87 -16.57 -38.72
C ILE A 493 4.76 -17.41 -40.00
N THR A 494 4.87 -18.74 -39.87
CA THR A 494 4.91 -19.65 -41.01
C THR A 494 3.59 -20.38 -41.25
N LEU A 495 2.79 -20.58 -40.19
CA LEU A 495 1.55 -21.35 -40.26
C LEU A 495 0.59 -20.93 -39.14
N VAL A 496 -0.69 -20.78 -39.46
CA VAL A 496 -1.78 -20.78 -38.47
C VAL A 496 -2.66 -21.97 -38.79
N SER A 497 -2.82 -22.91 -37.85
CA SER A 497 -3.54 -24.17 -38.09
C SER A 497 -4.48 -24.51 -36.96
N ASP A 498 -5.71 -24.90 -37.29
CA ASP A 498 -6.63 -25.53 -36.34
C ASP A 498 -6.60 -27.06 -36.41
N HIS A 499 -7.30 -27.72 -35.48
CA HIS A 499 -7.47 -29.17 -35.44
C HIS A 499 -8.34 -29.72 -36.60
N GLN A 500 -8.99 -28.86 -37.38
CA GLN A 500 -9.90 -29.20 -38.47
C GLN A 500 -9.28 -28.97 -39.85
N THR A 501 -7.94 -29.05 -39.94
CA THR A 501 -7.10 -28.94 -41.16
C THR A 501 -7.18 -27.62 -41.92
N ARG A 502 -7.85 -26.60 -41.37
CA ARG A 502 -7.84 -25.26 -41.94
C ARG A 502 -6.50 -24.59 -41.61
N HIS A 503 -5.90 -23.98 -42.63
CA HIS A 503 -4.61 -23.32 -42.49
C HIS A 503 -4.54 -22.03 -43.30
N LEU A 504 -3.93 -21.01 -42.70
CA LEU A 504 -3.44 -19.86 -43.45
C LEU A 504 -2.12 -20.25 -44.13
N SER A 505 -2.03 -20.02 -45.44
CA SER A 505 -0.82 -20.33 -46.19
C SER A 505 0.33 -19.41 -45.78
N SER A 506 1.56 -19.91 -45.83
CA SER A 506 2.77 -19.11 -45.60
C SER A 506 2.88 -17.94 -46.59
N GLN A 507 2.34 -18.05 -47.80
CA GLN A 507 2.30 -16.97 -48.80
C GLN A 507 1.41 -15.82 -48.35
N THR A 508 0.21 -16.11 -47.84
CA THR A 508 -0.70 -15.10 -47.29
C THR A 508 -0.06 -14.37 -46.11
N LEU A 509 0.56 -15.11 -45.20
CA LEU A 509 1.26 -14.53 -44.05
C LEU A 509 2.48 -13.71 -44.48
N ALA A 510 3.26 -14.18 -45.46
CA ALA A 510 4.40 -13.46 -45.99
C ALA A 510 3.98 -12.12 -46.60
N SER A 511 2.89 -12.05 -47.37
CA SER A 511 2.40 -10.78 -47.91
C SER A 511 1.96 -9.78 -46.83
N ILE A 512 1.51 -10.26 -45.66
CA ILE A 512 1.12 -9.37 -44.56
C ILE A 512 2.35 -8.79 -43.87
N PHE A 513 3.41 -9.59 -43.69
CA PHE A 513 4.57 -9.20 -42.86
C PHE A 513 5.80 -8.71 -43.65
N GLN A 514 5.91 -8.96 -44.96
CA GLN A 514 7.07 -8.52 -45.76
C GLN A 514 7.04 -7.03 -46.07
N ASP A 515 5.85 -6.44 -46.17
CA ASP A 515 5.66 -5.06 -46.64
C ASP A 515 5.26 -4.08 -45.53
N ASN A 516 4.97 -4.57 -44.33
CA ASN A 516 4.45 -3.74 -43.24
C ASN A 516 5.41 -3.73 -42.03
N ASP A 517 5.90 -2.55 -41.67
CA ASP A 517 6.59 -2.36 -40.40
C ASP A 517 5.62 -2.39 -39.20
N LYS A 518 6.15 -2.27 -37.98
CA LYS A 518 5.31 -2.25 -36.76
C LYS A 518 4.23 -1.15 -36.83
N SER A 519 4.58 0.03 -37.33
CA SER A 519 3.69 1.19 -37.41
C SER A 519 2.62 0.98 -38.49
N GLU A 520 2.96 0.37 -39.62
CA GLU A 520 2.03 0.06 -40.71
C GLU A 520 1.05 -1.06 -40.33
N LEU A 521 1.52 -2.12 -39.65
CA LEU A 521 0.62 -3.12 -39.06
C LEU A 521 -0.31 -2.48 -38.04
N MET A 522 0.21 -1.57 -37.23
CA MET A 522 -0.60 -0.81 -36.29
C MET A 522 -1.64 0.04 -37.02
N GLU A 523 -1.29 0.80 -38.05
CA GLU A 523 -2.22 1.63 -38.83
C GLU A 523 -3.25 0.80 -39.62
N MET A 524 -2.83 -0.29 -40.28
CA MET A 524 -3.71 -1.15 -41.07
C MET A 524 -4.79 -1.80 -40.21
N TYR A 525 -4.46 -2.18 -38.97
CA TYR A 525 -5.43 -2.71 -38.01
C TYR A 525 -5.99 -1.62 -37.05
N ALA A 526 -5.47 -0.38 -37.10
CA ALA A 526 -5.98 0.82 -36.42
C ALA A 526 -6.85 1.73 -37.30
N ALA A 527 -7.03 1.41 -38.59
CA ALA A 527 -7.95 2.13 -39.47
C ALA A 527 -9.33 1.46 -39.45
N GLU A 528 -10.35 2.30 -39.19
CA GLU A 528 -11.81 2.08 -39.19
C GLU A 528 -12.47 1.39 -37.97
N PRO A 529 -12.89 2.17 -36.96
CA PRO A 529 -14.17 1.99 -36.30
C PRO A 529 -15.26 2.66 -37.15
N GLY A 530 -16.09 1.85 -37.78
CA GLY A 530 -17.28 2.31 -38.48
C GLY A 530 -18.17 3.19 -37.59
N LYS A 531 -18.67 4.27 -38.19
CA LYS A 531 -19.58 5.32 -37.68
C LYS A 531 -20.96 4.84 -37.17
N ASN A 532 -21.10 3.62 -36.66
CA ASN A 532 -22.38 3.13 -36.16
C ASN A 532 -22.36 3.09 -34.64
N GLY A 533 -22.75 4.22 -34.04
CA GLY A 533 -23.10 4.29 -32.63
C GLY A 533 -24.23 3.31 -32.32
N ARG A 534 -23.92 2.28 -31.54
CA ARG A 534 -24.87 1.65 -30.63
C ARG A 534 -24.16 1.41 -29.31
N ASP A 535 -24.66 2.10 -28.30
CA ASP A 535 -24.45 1.80 -26.89
C ASP A 535 -24.80 0.33 -26.65
N ASP A 536 -23.79 -0.49 -26.38
CA ASP A 536 -23.98 -1.82 -25.83
C ASP A 536 -23.12 -1.94 -24.57
N THR A 537 -23.66 -1.39 -23.48
CA THR A 537 -23.07 -1.38 -22.14
C THR A 537 -23.21 -2.72 -21.41
N THR A 538 -23.56 -3.81 -22.10
CA THR A 538 -23.95 -5.07 -21.44
C THR A 538 -22.94 -6.22 -21.46
N TYR A 539 -21.75 -6.03 -22.02
CA TYR A 539 -20.63 -6.97 -21.84
C TYR A 539 -19.35 -6.26 -21.39
N SER A 540 -19.40 -5.67 -20.20
CA SER A 540 -18.21 -5.50 -19.34
C SER A 540 -17.88 -6.83 -18.65
N LEU A 541 -17.81 -7.92 -19.41
CA LEU A 541 -17.01 -9.05 -18.95
C LEU A 541 -15.58 -8.58 -19.17
N ASP A 542 -14.88 -8.30 -18.08
CA ASP A 542 -13.44 -8.16 -18.08
C ASP A 542 -12.90 -9.34 -18.91
N PRO A 543 -12.39 -9.14 -20.14
CA PRO A 543 -12.04 -10.23 -21.06
C PRO A 543 -11.06 -11.23 -20.44
N ILE A 544 -10.44 -10.81 -19.35
CA ILE A 544 -9.43 -11.50 -18.58
C ILE A 544 -10.03 -12.52 -17.59
N LEU A 545 -11.32 -12.43 -17.22
CA LEU A 545 -11.94 -13.33 -16.24
C LEU A 545 -12.46 -14.65 -16.80
N TYR A 546 -12.62 -14.79 -18.12
CA TYR A 546 -13.26 -15.96 -18.75
C TYR A 546 -12.51 -16.42 -20.01
N HIS A 547 -11.29 -16.92 -19.85
CA HIS A 547 -10.55 -17.54 -20.96
C HIS A 547 -11.11 -18.96 -21.25
N ASP A 548 -12.12 -19.05 -22.13
CA ASP A 548 -12.70 -20.33 -22.57
C ASP A 548 -11.86 -21.07 -23.63
N GLY A 549 -10.74 -20.47 -24.06
CA GLY A 549 -9.85 -21.02 -25.08
C GLY A 549 -10.31 -20.80 -26.52
N SER A 550 -11.43 -20.11 -26.74
CA SER A 550 -11.91 -19.78 -28.07
C SER A 550 -11.06 -18.71 -28.76
N LEU A 551 -11.01 -18.74 -30.10
CA LEU A 551 -10.31 -17.73 -30.91
C LEU A 551 -10.79 -16.31 -30.60
N ARG A 552 -12.10 -16.11 -30.46
CA ARG A 552 -12.71 -14.81 -30.14
C ARG A 552 -12.23 -14.28 -28.80
N VAL A 553 -12.24 -15.11 -27.76
CA VAL A 553 -11.81 -14.69 -26.42
C VAL A 553 -10.31 -14.44 -26.41
N TYR A 554 -9.52 -15.30 -27.04
CA TYR A 554 -8.06 -15.17 -27.09
C TYR A 554 -7.61 -13.90 -27.84
N THR A 555 -8.21 -13.60 -28.99
CA THR A 555 -7.91 -12.36 -29.75
C THR A 555 -8.34 -11.11 -29.01
N GLY A 556 -9.49 -11.12 -28.31
CA GLY A 556 -9.90 -10.03 -27.45
C GLY A 556 -8.95 -9.79 -26.28
N PHE A 557 -8.50 -10.87 -25.63
CA PHE A 557 -7.49 -10.83 -24.58
C PHE A 557 -6.15 -10.27 -25.08
N LEU A 558 -5.62 -10.83 -26.17
CA LEU A 558 -4.34 -10.38 -26.73
C LEU A 558 -4.41 -8.94 -27.24
N GLY A 559 -5.55 -8.52 -27.79
CA GLY A 559 -5.80 -7.13 -28.15
C GLY A 559 -5.72 -6.18 -26.95
N HIS A 560 -6.26 -6.58 -25.80
CA HIS A 560 -6.12 -5.81 -24.56
C HIS A 560 -4.66 -5.76 -24.09
N VAL A 561 -3.96 -6.90 -24.11
CA VAL A 561 -2.53 -6.96 -23.73
C VAL A 561 -1.72 -6.01 -24.60
N VAL A 562 -1.86 -6.06 -25.93
CA VAL A 562 -1.15 -5.18 -26.87
C VAL A 562 -1.55 -3.71 -26.68
N ALA A 563 -2.83 -3.42 -26.42
CA ALA A 563 -3.30 -2.06 -26.19
C ALA A 563 -2.68 -1.43 -24.92
N ASP A 564 -2.55 -2.21 -23.84
CA ASP A 564 -1.87 -1.78 -22.61
C ASP A 564 -0.39 -1.45 -22.85
N GLU A 565 0.29 -2.12 -23.80
CA GLU A 565 1.70 -1.86 -24.12
C GLU A 565 1.95 -0.51 -24.79
N LEU A 566 0.92 0.02 -25.46
CA LEU A 566 1.07 1.15 -26.36
C LEU A 566 0.86 2.51 -25.68
N GLU A 567 0.64 2.52 -24.36
CA GLU A 567 0.44 3.68 -23.47
C GLU A 567 0.31 5.05 -24.18
N GLY A 568 -0.89 5.25 -24.74
CA GLY A 568 -1.50 6.54 -25.05
C GLY A 568 -3.01 6.38 -24.83
N GLU A 569 -3.65 7.30 -24.09
CA GLU A 569 -5.09 7.22 -23.75
C GLU A 569 -5.99 7.05 -24.99
N GLU A 570 -5.56 7.55 -26.16
CA GLU A 570 -6.30 7.45 -27.43
C GLU A 570 -6.28 6.04 -28.04
N THR A 571 -5.21 5.25 -27.85
CA THR A 571 -5.06 3.89 -28.40
C THR A 571 -5.80 2.82 -27.57
N LEU A 572 -5.96 3.04 -26.26
CA LEU A 572 -6.65 2.13 -25.34
C LEU A 572 -8.17 2.10 -25.58
N ASP A 573 -8.80 3.27 -25.69
CA ASP A 573 -10.24 3.38 -25.98
C ASP A 573 -10.56 2.87 -27.40
N TYR A 574 -9.58 2.92 -28.32
CA TYR A 574 -9.67 2.45 -29.69
C TYR A 574 -9.71 0.92 -29.82
N TRP A 575 -8.72 0.20 -29.26
CA TRP A 575 -8.69 -1.28 -29.31
C TRP A 575 -9.80 -1.91 -28.46
N ALA A 576 -10.13 -1.31 -27.31
CA ALA A 576 -11.27 -1.73 -26.50
C ALA A 576 -12.60 -1.64 -27.27
N LYS A 577 -12.79 -0.62 -28.12
CA LYS A 577 -13.97 -0.49 -29.00
C LYS A 577 -13.99 -1.54 -30.12
N ARG A 578 -12.85 -1.87 -30.73
CA ARG A 578 -12.77 -2.86 -31.84
C ARG A 578 -12.93 -4.31 -31.34
N CYS A 579 -12.33 -4.67 -30.20
CA CYS A 579 -12.56 -5.97 -29.56
C CYS A 579 -14.03 -6.14 -29.11
N LYS A 580 -14.68 -5.07 -28.63
CA LYS A 580 -16.14 -5.04 -28.38
C LYS A 580 -16.96 -5.25 -29.66
N TRP A 581 -16.52 -4.69 -30.78
CA TRP A 581 -17.20 -4.85 -32.08
C TRP A 581 -17.15 -6.30 -32.60
N TYR A 582 -16.00 -6.97 -32.51
CA TYR A 582 -15.88 -8.40 -32.84
C TYR A 582 -16.66 -9.32 -31.89
N ALA A 583 -16.92 -8.86 -30.66
CA ALA A 583 -17.80 -9.56 -29.72
C ALA A 583 -19.31 -9.39 -30.04
N ALA A 584 -19.70 -8.29 -30.70
CA ALA A 584 -21.09 -7.96 -31.01
C ALA A 584 -21.58 -8.47 -32.37
N ALA A 585 -20.68 -8.77 -33.32
CA ALA A 585 -21.01 -9.13 -34.72
C ALA A 585 -21.62 -10.54 -34.93
N ASP A 586 -22.29 -11.10 -33.92
CA ASP A 586 -22.86 -12.46 -33.92
C ASP A 586 -24.36 -12.47 -33.51
N VAL A 587 -25.05 -11.33 -33.70
CA VAL A 587 -26.52 -11.20 -33.65
C VAL A 587 -27.06 -10.91 -35.03
#